data_AF-A0A933UE89-F1
#
_entry.id   AF-A0A933UE89-F1
#
_cell.length_a   1.000
_cell.length_b   1.000
_cell.length_c   1.000
_cell.angle_alpha   90.00
_cell.angle_beta   90.00
_cell.angle_gamma   90.00
#
_symmetry.space_group_name_H-M   'P 1'
#
loop_
_entity.id
_entity.type
_entity.pdbx_description
1 polymer ?
#
loop_
_entity_poly.entity_id
_entity_poly.type
_entity_poly.pdbx_seq_one_letter_code
_entity_poly.pdbx_strand_id
1 'polypeptide(L)'
;MSARRIIFGVLIGGCFLAGALAAVWYWALPAQVLPIVLLLIAGVSGGVVGHMNRSRSLRPYWQRVCMGIRWRRRFPDSSKNEIREFLNIFVDAFLFRRTRRSRFSPDDRVLDVYRALYPPGDRLADSCELETLVLRLEKRYDIDLHALWREGISLGELYEHTRARVV
;
A
#
# COMPACT_ATOMS: atom_id res chain seq x y z
N MET A 1 6.98 14.98 15.77
CA MET A 1 7.97 13.92 15.45
C MET A 1 8.53 13.37 16.76
N SER A 2 8.48 12.06 17.02
CA SER A 2 8.92 11.47 18.30
C SER A 2 10.45 11.45 18.37
N ALA A 3 11.03 11.93 19.48
CA ALA A 3 12.46 11.95 19.76
C ALA A 3 13.16 10.59 19.53
N ARG A 4 12.43 9.48 19.73
CA ARG A 4 12.91 8.13 19.47
C ARG A 4 13.26 7.89 17.99
N ARG A 5 12.56 8.52 17.04
CA ARG A 5 12.86 8.40 15.60
C ARG A 5 14.14 9.14 15.21
N ILE A 6 14.42 10.26 15.87
CA ILE A 6 15.64 11.05 15.65
C ILE A 6 16.84 10.29 16.20
N ILE A 7 16.74 9.75 17.41
CA ILE A 7 17.82 8.97 18.05
C ILE A 7 18.16 7.72 17.23
N PHE A 8 17.15 6.96 16.77
CA PHE A 8 17.39 5.82 15.89
C PHE A 8 18.01 6.23 14.55
N GLY A 9 17.56 7.34 13.95
CA GLY A 9 18.14 7.85 12.70
C GLY A 9 19.60 8.28 12.86
N VAL A 10 19.94 8.96 13.95
CA VAL A 10 21.31 9.40 14.27
C VAL A 10 22.23 8.22 14.58
N LEU A 11 21.76 7.23 15.36
CA LEU A 11 22.53 6.01 15.65
C LEU A 11 22.82 5.20 14.38
N ILE A 12 21.82 5.02 13.52
CA ILE A 12 21.99 4.30 12.25
C ILE A 12 22.97 5.08 11.36
N GLY A 13 22.80 6.39 11.21
CA GLY A 13 23.70 7.25 10.44
C GLY A 13 25.15 7.22 10.96
N GLY A 14 25.34 7.24 12.27
CA GLY A 14 26.66 7.17 12.91
C GLY A 14 27.37 5.84 12.65
N CYS A 15 26.67 4.71 12.78
CA CYS A 15 27.23 3.39 12.48
C CYS A 15 27.63 3.25 11.01
N PHE A 16 26.83 3.80 10.08
CA PHE A 16 27.17 3.78 8.66
C PHE A 16 28.36 4.66 8.30
N LEU A 17 28.48 5.84 8.91
CA LEU A 17 29.64 6.72 8.72
C LEU A 17 30.93 6.07 9.23
N ALA A 18 30.89 5.51 10.44
CA ALA A 18 32.03 4.79 11.03
C ALA A 18 32.42 3.56 10.20
N GLY A 19 31.44 2.78 9.72
CA GLY A 19 31.68 1.63 8.85
C GLY A 19 32.28 2.01 7.50
N ALA A 20 31.83 3.11 6.88
CA ALA A 20 32.37 3.60 5.61
C ALA A 20 33.82 4.11 5.77
N LEU A 21 34.12 4.82 6.86
CA LEU A 21 35.48 5.28 7.19
C LEU A 21 36.42 4.08 7.46
N ALA A 22 35.95 3.07 8.21
CA ALA A 22 36.71 1.85 8.46
C ALA A 22 36.93 1.05 7.17
N ALA A 23 35.96 0.99 6.26
CA ALA A 23 36.10 0.32 4.97
C ALA A 23 37.11 1.03 4.05
N VAL A 24 37.13 2.36 4.03
CA VAL A 24 38.16 3.13 3.30
C VAL A 24 39.55 2.87 3.85
N TRP A 25 39.68 2.83 5.19
CA TRP A 25 40.95 2.56 5.84
C TRP A 25 41.42 1.11 5.61
N TYR A 26 40.52 0.13 5.73
CA TYR A 26 40.85 -1.29 5.69
C TYR A 26 41.00 -1.85 4.26
N TRP A 27 40.21 -1.35 3.30
CA TRP A 27 40.21 -1.82 1.90
C TRP A 27 40.93 -0.88 0.94
N ALA A 28 41.58 0.18 1.44
CA ALA A 28 42.23 1.22 0.64
C ALA A 28 41.33 1.77 -0.48
N LEU A 29 40.02 1.83 -0.22
CA LEU A 29 39.06 2.32 -1.22
C LEU A 29 39.37 3.78 -1.55
N PRO A 30 39.43 4.15 -2.84
CA PRO A 30 39.73 5.53 -3.21
C PRO A 30 38.64 6.45 -2.63
N ALA A 31 39.02 7.59 -2.06
CA ALA A 31 38.08 8.52 -1.45
C ALA A 31 36.94 8.95 -2.39
N GLN A 32 37.13 8.80 -3.71
CA GLN A 32 36.14 9.01 -4.76
C GLN A 32 34.92 8.07 -4.68
N VAL A 33 35.04 6.87 -4.07
CA VAL A 33 33.90 5.94 -3.94
C VAL A 33 33.05 6.17 -2.68
N LEU A 34 33.57 6.91 -1.69
CA LEU A 34 32.81 7.28 -0.49
C LEU A 34 31.43 7.89 -0.78
N PRO A 35 31.28 8.91 -1.65
CA PRO A 35 29.96 9.48 -1.93
C PRO A 35 29.00 8.45 -2.52
N ILE A 36 29.49 7.53 -3.36
CA ILE A 36 28.67 6.46 -3.94
C ILE A 36 28.18 5.51 -2.85
N VAL A 37 29.08 5.07 -1.97
CA VAL A 37 28.72 4.18 -0.84
C VAL A 37 27.72 4.86 0.09
N LEU A 38 27.91 6.14 0.41
CA LEU A 38 26.98 6.90 1.26
C LEU A 38 25.60 7.06 0.59
N LEU A 39 25.54 7.32 -0.72
CA LEU A 39 24.28 7.40 -1.46
C LEU A 39 23.54 6.05 -1.48
N LEU A 40 24.25 4.93 -1.67
CA LEU A 40 23.66 3.59 -1.62
C LEU A 40 23.10 3.29 -0.23
N ILE A 41 23.86 3.59 0.82
CA ILE A 41 23.41 3.43 2.22
C ILE A 41 22.16 4.28 2.48
N ALA A 42 22.15 5.55 2.06
CA ALA A 42 21.02 6.44 2.23
C ALA A 42 19.78 5.93 1.50
N GLY A 43 19.95 5.45 0.25
CA GLY A 43 18.88 4.86 -0.56
C GLY A 43 18.28 3.60 0.09
N VAL A 44 19.13 2.66 0.52
CA VAL A 44 18.69 1.42 1.21
C VAL A 44 18.00 1.76 2.53
N SER A 45 18.58 2.65 3.33
CA SER A 45 17.99 3.06 4.62
C SER A 45 16.62 3.73 4.42
N GLY A 46 16.51 4.62 3.44
CA GLY A 46 15.23 5.23 3.06
C GLY A 46 14.20 4.20 2.61
N GLY A 47 14.61 3.24 1.76
CA GLY A 47 13.76 2.15 1.30
C GLY A 47 13.25 1.25 2.44
N VAL A 48 14.13 0.88 3.38
CA VAL A 48 13.76 0.08 4.56
C VAL A 48 12.78 0.84 5.45
N VAL A 49 13.04 2.12 5.74
CA VAL A 49 12.13 2.95 6.56
C VAL A 49 10.77 3.11 5.87
N GLY A 50 10.76 3.34 4.55
CA GLY A 50 9.54 3.38 3.74
C GLY A 50 8.75 2.08 3.85
N HIS A 51 9.39 0.94 3.58
CA HIS A 51 8.77 -0.38 3.68
C HIS A 51 8.20 -0.67 5.07
N MET A 52 8.93 -0.32 6.13
CA MET A 52 8.46 -0.47 7.51
C MET A 52 7.25 0.40 7.81
N ASN A 53 7.21 1.65 7.33
CA ASN A 53 6.09 2.55 7.53
C ASN A 53 4.83 2.05 6.80
N ARG A 54 4.96 1.64 5.54
CA ARG A 54 3.84 1.03 4.77
C ARG A 54 3.33 -0.23 5.45
N SER A 55 4.25 -1.11 5.88
CA SER A 55 3.89 -2.36 6.58
C SER A 55 3.16 -2.11 7.90
N ARG A 56 3.59 -1.11 8.67
CA ARG A 56 2.91 -0.70 9.92
C ARG A 56 1.53 -0.11 9.64
N SER A 57 1.42 0.73 8.62
CA SER A 57 0.17 1.41 8.28
C SER A 57 -0.89 0.45 7.72
N LEU A 58 -0.48 -0.58 6.97
CA LEU A 58 -1.39 -1.63 6.49
C LEU A 58 -1.68 -2.73 7.52
N ARG A 59 -0.96 -2.75 8.64
CA ARG A 59 -1.12 -3.75 9.71
C ARG A 59 -2.58 -3.92 10.19
N PRO A 60 -3.38 -2.85 10.36
CA PRO A 60 -4.80 -2.98 10.76
C PRO A 60 -5.63 -3.79 9.78
N TYR A 61 -5.31 -3.82 8.48
CA TYR A 61 -5.99 -4.67 7.50
C TYR A 61 -5.48 -6.11 7.60
N TRP A 62 -4.16 -6.32 7.71
CA TRP A 62 -3.56 -7.65 7.69
C TRP A 62 -3.83 -8.49 8.94
N GLN A 63 -4.09 -7.85 10.08
CA GLN A 63 -4.41 -8.53 11.34
C GLN A 63 -5.88 -8.93 11.48
N ARG A 64 -6.77 -8.42 10.63
CA ARG A 64 -8.19 -8.79 10.63
C ARG A 64 -8.37 -10.25 10.31
N VAL A 65 -9.41 -10.90 10.82
CA VAL A 65 -9.87 -12.21 10.31
C VAL A 65 -10.53 -12.08 8.93
N CYS A 66 -11.03 -13.19 8.37
CA CYS A 66 -11.81 -13.17 7.13
C CYS A 66 -13.08 -12.32 7.31
N MET A 67 -13.27 -11.31 6.46
CA MET A 67 -14.40 -10.39 6.43
C MET A 67 -15.55 -10.84 5.52
N GLY A 68 -15.48 -12.08 5.00
CA GLY A 68 -16.51 -12.63 4.13
C GLY A 68 -17.92 -12.63 4.73
N ILE A 69 -18.04 -12.76 6.06
CA ILE A 69 -19.34 -12.68 6.73
C ILE A 69 -19.98 -11.30 6.62
N ARG A 70 -19.19 -10.22 6.63
CA ARG A 70 -19.68 -8.85 6.45
C ARG A 70 -20.17 -8.64 5.02
N TRP A 71 -19.39 -9.12 4.05
CA TRP A 71 -19.78 -9.13 2.64
C TRP A 71 -21.10 -9.88 2.42
N ARG A 72 -21.25 -11.08 3.00
CA ARG A 72 -22.47 -11.88 2.87
C ARG A 72 -23.68 -11.24 3.53
N ARG A 73 -23.50 -10.55 4.66
CA ARG A 73 -24.58 -9.82 5.33
C ARG A 73 -25.04 -8.60 4.54
N ARG A 74 -24.11 -7.86 3.93
CA ARG A 74 -24.44 -6.67 3.12
C ARG A 74 -25.01 -7.03 1.75
N PHE A 75 -24.54 -8.13 1.16
CA PHE A 75 -24.97 -8.59 -0.16
C PHE A 75 -25.43 -10.06 -0.10
N PRO A 76 -26.63 -10.33 0.45
CA PRO A 76 -27.15 -11.68 0.61
C PRO A 76 -27.46 -12.38 -0.73
N ASP A 77 -27.70 -11.61 -1.79
CA ASP A 77 -28.02 -12.16 -3.11
C ASP A 77 -26.78 -12.38 -3.99
N SER A 78 -25.64 -11.81 -3.61
CA SER A 78 -24.39 -11.99 -4.35
C SER A 78 -23.75 -13.34 -4.05
N SER A 79 -23.31 -14.02 -5.11
CA SER A 79 -22.53 -15.23 -4.98
C SER A 79 -21.15 -14.95 -4.38
N LYS A 80 -20.59 -15.96 -3.73
CA LYS A 80 -19.23 -15.88 -3.17
C LYS A 80 -18.17 -15.62 -4.24
N ASN A 81 -18.42 -16.02 -5.49
CA ASN A 81 -17.46 -15.87 -6.59
C ASN A 81 -17.46 -14.44 -7.12
N GLU A 82 -18.62 -13.81 -7.29
CA GLU A 82 -18.72 -12.41 -7.74
C GLU A 82 -18.02 -11.45 -6.77
N ILE A 83 -18.25 -11.61 -5.47
CA ILE A 83 -17.59 -10.77 -4.45
C ILE A 83 -16.08 -10.99 -4.48
N ARG A 84 -15.63 -12.23 -4.65
CA ARG A 84 -14.19 -12.53 -4.73
C ARG A 84 -13.55 -11.99 -5.98
N GLU A 85 -14.26 -11.98 -7.10
CA GLU A 85 -13.80 -11.42 -8.36
C GLU A 85 -13.59 -9.92 -8.23
N PHE A 86 -14.59 -9.19 -7.71
CA PHE A 86 -14.47 -7.77 -7.39
C PHE A 86 -13.27 -7.50 -6.48
N LEU A 87 -13.16 -8.26 -5.38
CA LEU A 87 -12.04 -8.10 -4.45
C LEU A 87 -10.68 -8.48 -5.06
N ASN A 88 -10.64 -9.37 -6.06
CA ASN A 88 -9.41 -9.68 -6.79
C ASN A 88 -8.98 -8.48 -7.63
N ILE A 89 -9.91 -7.82 -8.33
CA ILE A 89 -9.61 -6.60 -9.09
C ILE A 89 -9.03 -5.54 -8.16
N PHE A 90 -9.67 -5.35 -6.99
CA PHE A 90 -9.17 -4.43 -5.98
C PHE A 90 -7.75 -4.76 -5.51
N VAL A 91 -7.49 -5.97 -5.01
CA VAL A 91 -6.15 -6.30 -4.49
C VAL A 91 -5.09 -6.33 -5.58
N ASP A 92 -5.44 -6.72 -6.82
CA ASP A 92 -4.50 -6.75 -7.92
C ASP A 92 -4.13 -5.33 -8.39
N ALA A 93 -5.05 -4.35 -8.31
CA ALA A 93 -4.76 -2.94 -8.62
C ALA A 93 -3.73 -2.34 -7.65
N PHE A 94 -3.75 -2.77 -6.37
CA PHE A 94 -2.80 -2.36 -5.34
C PHE A 94 -1.58 -3.29 -5.20
N LEU A 95 -1.41 -4.25 -6.13
CA LEU A 95 -0.36 -5.27 -6.10
C LEU A 95 -0.29 -6.06 -4.77
N PHE A 96 -1.41 -6.18 -4.07
CA PHE A 96 -1.53 -7.01 -2.88
C PHE A 96 -1.68 -8.48 -3.27
N ARG A 97 -1.15 -9.38 -2.43
CA ARG A 97 -1.36 -10.82 -2.61
C ARG A 97 -2.86 -11.14 -2.57
N ARG A 98 -3.38 -11.87 -3.56
CA ARG A 98 -4.79 -12.31 -3.61
C ARG A 98 -5.28 -13.05 -2.36
N THR A 99 -4.38 -13.70 -1.61
CA THR A 99 -4.69 -14.32 -0.32
C THR A 99 -5.18 -13.33 0.75
N ARG A 100 -4.90 -12.02 0.56
CA ARG A 100 -5.32 -10.94 1.46
C ARG A 100 -6.69 -10.36 1.12
N ARG A 101 -7.29 -10.71 -0.02
CA ARG A 101 -8.59 -10.16 -0.47
C ARG A 101 -9.69 -10.28 0.59
N SER A 102 -9.71 -11.39 1.33
CA SER A 102 -10.70 -11.66 2.36
C SER A 102 -10.52 -10.85 3.64
N ARG A 103 -9.45 -10.07 3.78
CA ARG A 103 -9.20 -9.21 4.94
C ARG A 103 -9.92 -7.86 4.83
N PHE A 104 -10.36 -7.49 3.64
CA PHE A 104 -11.08 -6.25 3.37
C PHE A 104 -12.58 -6.40 3.63
N SER A 105 -13.13 -5.40 4.33
CA SER A 105 -14.55 -5.25 4.67
C SER A 105 -15.27 -4.43 3.59
N PRO A 106 -16.57 -4.63 3.34
CA PRO A 106 -17.33 -3.72 2.49
C PRO A 106 -17.34 -2.28 3.01
N ASP A 107 -17.08 -2.05 4.30
CA ASP A 107 -17.07 -0.72 4.89
C ASP A 107 -15.71 0.00 4.77
N ASP A 108 -14.67 -0.69 4.28
CA ASP A 108 -13.37 -0.05 4.07
C ASP A 108 -13.46 0.97 2.94
N ARG A 109 -12.95 2.18 3.18
CA ARG A 109 -12.85 3.22 2.15
C ARG A 109 -11.63 2.99 1.27
N VAL A 110 -11.80 3.18 -0.04
CA VAL A 110 -10.72 2.97 -1.02
C VAL A 110 -9.54 3.90 -0.71
N LEU A 111 -9.81 5.18 -0.46
CA LEU A 111 -8.76 6.15 -0.13
C LEU A 111 -8.08 5.89 1.21
N ASP A 112 -8.75 5.28 2.18
CA ASP A 112 -8.09 4.92 3.44
C ASP A 112 -7.08 3.80 3.24
N VAL A 113 -7.38 2.82 2.37
CA VAL A 113 -6.41 1.78 1.99
C VAL A 113 -5.26 2.37 1.20
N TYR A 114 -5.52 3.28 0.26
CA TYR A 114 -4.49 4.00 -0.49
C TYR A 114 -3.58 4.82 0.43
N ARG A 115 -4.13 5.61 1.34
CA ARG A 115 -3.37 6.37 2.36
C ARG A 115 -2.64 5.46 3.34
N ALA A 116 -3.14 4.24 3.56
CA ALA A 116 -2.42 3.26 4.35
C ALA A 116 -1.22 2.68 3.60
N LEU A 117 -1.33 2.48 2.28
CA LEU A 117 -0.22 2.10 1.41
C LEU A 117 0.81 3.23 1.28
N TYR A 118 0.35 4.48 1.23
CA TYR A 118 1.16 5.69 1.08
C TYR A 118 0.95 6.63 2.28
N PRO A 119 1.59 6.35 3.43
CA PRO A 119 1.41 7.17 4.62
C PRO A 119 1.94 8.60 4.42
N PRO A 120 1.44 9.60 5.17
CA PRO A 120 1.83 11.00 5.02
C PRO A 120 3.36 11.19 5.01
N GLY A 121 3.85 11.88 3.99
CA GLY A 121 5.28 12.10 3.76
C GLY A 121 5.96 11.08 2.84
N ASP A 122 5.22 10.10 2.31
CA ASP A 122 5.71 9.25 1.22
C ASP A 122 5.77 10.06 -0.08
N ARG A 123 6.99 10.41 -0.51
CA ARG A 123 7.24 11.22 -1.72
C ARG A 123 7.15 10.40 -3.02
N LEU A 124 6.96 9.10 -2.91
CA LEU A 124 6.83 8.18 -4.04
C LEU A 124 5.36 7.79 -4.29
N ALA A 125 4.41 8.42 -3.60
CA ALA A 125 2.99 8.19 -3.81
C ALA A 125 2.58 8.81 -5.16
N ASP A 126 2.16 7.95 -6.10
CA ASP A 126 1.42 8.34 -7.29
C ASP A 126 -0.02 7.79 -7.21
N SER A 127 -0.87 8.13 -8.17
CA SER A 127 -2.26 7.66 -8.21
C SER A 127 -2.45 6.40 -9.06
N CYS A 128 -1.38 5.68 -9.40
CA CYS A 128 -1.41 4.60 -10.38
C CYS A 128 -2.32 3.44 -9.95
N GLU A 129 -2.37 3.10 -8.66
CA GLU A 129 -3.26 2.04 -8.16
C GLU A 129 -4.74 2.43 -8.27
N LEU A 130 -5.05 3.71 -8.04
CA LEU A 130 -6.42 4.22 -8.13
C LEU A 130 -6.87 4.24 -9.59
N GLU A 131 -6.02 4.71 -10.50
CA GLU A 131 -6.28 4.67 -11.94
C GLU A 131 -6.43 3.22 -12.44
N THR A 132 -5.53 2.33 -12.02
CA THR A 132 -5.61 0.90 -12.36
C THR A 132 -6.90 0.26 -11.85
N LEU A 133 -7.34 0.63 -10.64
CA LEU A 133 -8.61 0.16 -10.09
C LEU A 133 -9.78 0.64 -10.95
N VAL A 134 -9.82 1.92 -11.30
CA VAL A 134 -10.85 2.53 -12.16
C VAL A 134 -10.90 1.78 -13.48
N LEU A 135 -9.81 1.79 -14.25
CA LEU A 135 -9.75 1.19 -15.58
C LEU A 135 -10.16 -0.29 -15.59
N ARG A 136 -9.80 -1.05 -14.56
CA ARG A 136 -10.19 -2.47 -14.47
C ARG A 136 -11.66 -2.68 -14.11
N LEU A 137 -12.23 -1.83 -13.26
CA LEU A 137 -13.64 -1.91 -12.92
C LEU A 137 -14.52 -1.48 -14.10
N GLU A 138 -14.18 -0.38 -14.75
CA GLU A 138 -14.89 0.08 -15.95
C GLU A 138 -14.85 -0.98 -17.06
N LYS A 139 -13.66 -1.51 -17.35
CA LYS A 139 -13.50 -2.59 -18.33
C LYS A 139 -14.27 -3.87 -17.98
N ARG A 140 -14.35 -4.23 -16.69
CA ARG A 140 -14.97 -5.50 -16.27
C ARG A 140 -16.49 -5.42 -16.18
N TYR A 141 -17.01 -4.30 -15.70
CA TYR A 141 -18.40 -4.14 -15.29
C TYR A 141 -19.17 -3.10 -16.10
N ASP A 142 -18.53 -2.44 -17.08
CA ASP A 142 -19.14 -1.42 -17.94
C ASP A 142 -19.83 -0.30 -17.14
N ILE A 143 -19.11 0.19 -16.13
CA ILE A 143 -19.51 1.31 -15.29
C ILE A 143 -18.66 2.54 -15.59
N ASP A 144 -19.23 3.73 -15.42
CA ASP A 144 -18.49 4.99 -15.43
C ASP A 144 -18.12 5.33 -13.98
N LEU A 145 -16.87 5.06 -13.60
CA LEU A 145 -16.43 5.27 -12.22
C LEU A 145 -16.10 6.73 -11.94
N HIS A 146 -15.74 7.49 -12.97
CA HIS A 146 -15.40 8.90 -12.85
C HIS A 146 -16.58 9.70 -12.33
N ALA A 147 -17.80 9.44 -12.82
CA ALA A 147 -19.02 10.08 -12.33
C ALA A 147 -19.42 9.65 -10.89
N LEU A 148 -18.94 8.50 -10.43
CA LEU A 148 -19.30 7.91 -9.12
C LEU A 148 -18.28 8.21 -8.02
N TRP A 149 -17.09 8.67 -8.39
CA TRP A 149 -15.98 8.80 -7.46
C TRP A 149 -16.21 9.90 -6.42
N ARG A 150 -15.99 9.53 -5.16
CA ARG A 150 -16.01 10.45 -4.01
C ARG A 150 -15.01 9.98 -2.96
N GLU A 151 -14.42 10.91 -2.20
CA GLU A 151 -13.35 10.56 -1.25
C GLU A 151 -13.75 9.48 -0.22
N GLY A 152 -15.02 9.48 0.17
CA GLY A 152 -15.56 8.57 1.17
C GLY A 152 -16.05 7.22 0.64
N ILE A 153 -15.89 6.93 -0.67
CA ILE A 153 -16.46 5.72 -1.26
C ILE A 153 -15.87 4.46 -0.63
N SER A 154 -16.75 3.60 -0.14
CA SER A 154 -16.43 2.29 0.42
C SER A 154 -16.36 1.21 -0.66
N LEU A 155 -15.65 0.12 -0.37
CA LEU A 155 -15.61 -1.05 -1.25
C LEU A 155 -17.00 -1.64 -1.49
N GLY A 156 -17.89 -1.57 -0.50
CA GLY A 156 -19.26 -2.04 -0.61
C GLY A 156 -20.08 -1.17 -1.57
N GLU A 157 -20.01 0.15 -1.43
CA GLU A 157 -20.69 1.07 -2.36
C GLU A 157 -20.16 0.92 -3.79
N LEU A 158 -18.84 0.77 -3.93
CA LEU A 158 -18.23 0.53 -5.23
C LEU A 158 -18.74 -0.77 -5.87
N TYR A 159 -18.83 -1.84 -5.08
CA TYR A 159 -19.38 -3.11 -5.52
C TYR A 159 -20.87 -3.00 -5.89
N GLU A 160 -21.65 -2.20 -5.17
CA GLU A 160 -23.06 -1.98 -5.47
C GLU A 160 -23.26 -1.38 -6.87
N HIS A 161 -22.41 -0.42 -7.26
CA HIS A 161 -22.44 0.14 -8.62
C HIS A 161 -22.09 -0.89 -9.70
N THR A 162 -21.18 -1.84 -9.43
CA THR A 162 -20.89 -2.94 -10.38
C THR A 162 -22.08 -3.88 -10.61
N ARG A 163 -23.04 -3.90 -9.68
CA ARG A 163 -24.24 -4.75 -9.76
C ARG A 163 -25.45 -4.06 -10.38
N ALA A 164 -25.57 -2.74 -10.24
CA ALA A 164 -26.74 -1.98 -10.66
C ALA A 164 -27.03 -2.01 -12.18
N ARG A 165 -26.12 -2.53 -13.01
CA ARG A 165 -26.31 -2.70 -14.46
C ARG A 165 -26.45 -4.16 -14.93
N VAL A 166 -26.40 -5.13 -14.02
CA VAL A 166 -26.55 -6.57 -14.35
C VAL A 166 -28.01 -7.04 -14.16
N VAL A 167 -28.98 -6.11 -14.17
CA VAL A 167 -30.42 -6.40 -14.13
C VAL A 167 -31.07 -5.92 -15.41
#